data_AF-A0A939X5V5-F1
#
_entry.id   AF-A0A939X5V5-F1
#
_cell.length_a   1.000
_cell.length_b   1.000
_cell.length_c   1.000
_cell.angle_alpha   90.00
_cell.angle_beta   90.00
_cell.angle_gamma   90.00
#
_symmetry.space_group_name_H-M   'P 1'
#
loop_
_entity.id
_entity.type
_entity.pdbx_description
1 polymer ?
#
loop_
_entity_poly.entity_id
_entity_poly.type
_entity_poly.pdbx_seq_one_letter_code
_entity_poly.pdbx_strand_id
1 'polypeptide(L)'
;MKKVTLCFVLVFLAGFCFSNDTLIQKSVGGNEYIIGKAENIFIESEVLTIDLYDDYYHVSVDYVFRNDGEQAVLEVGFPEIEYAKNSDAVTPVISNLPEWQKIRNFMTSVNGLSPKVEIEDADIAIKPNSYEKIRHFYKKTVTFPAKQKTNIHVEYDSDYGKDHGQYHVEYLLGSAVCWEKIENLKVIAVLNSEQIFFDTVPAISDNEPADFKIDTENNLRKIILSYTNLKLELNTKLYFIVENENKAIFGNSWDYYFDYKVYPRYMFELLTKEQLRLSRNSIYAFHGYKFKDKKLDERFSIFSFYKDNTEEFSEASFNDKERENLELIKSVEKEKQQK
;
A
#
# COMPACT_ATOMS: atom_id res chain seq x y z
N MET A 1 36.44 -11.28 30.90
CA MET A 1 35.81 -10.14 30.19
C MET A 1 35.75 -10.46 28.71
N LYS A 2 34.63 -11.05 28.23
CA LYS A 2 34.44 -11.35 26.82
C LYS A 2 33.93 -10.08 26.13
N LYS A 3 34.68 -9.57 25.15
CA LYS A 3 34.24 -8.48 24.28
C LYS A 3 33.05 -8.99 23.46
N VAL A 4 31.88 -8.39 23.66
CA VAL A 4 30.74 -8.58 22.77
C VAL A 4 30.96 -7.64 21.59
N THR A 5 31.33 -8.22 20.44
CA THR A 5 31.34 -7.51 19.17
C THR A 5 29.89 -7.37 18.73
N LEU A 6 29.37 -6.14 18.76
CA LEU A 6 28.07 -5.81 18.19
C LEU A 6 28.17 -5.96 16.66
N CYS A 7 27.72 -7.09 16.13
CA CYS A 7 27.54 -7.26 14.70
C CYS A 7 26.30 -6.47 14.28
N PHE A 8 26.50 -5.38 13.54
CA PHE A 8 25.44 -4.80 12.72
C PHE A 8 25.11 -5.82 11.63
N VAL A 9 24.00 -6.54 11.82
CA VAL A 9 23.38 -7.33 10.76
C VAL A 9 22.67 -6.34 9.84
N LEU A 10 23.37 -5.90 8.80
CA LEU A 10 22.79 -5.19 7.65
C LEU A 10 22.05 -6.24 6.81
N VAL A 11 20.72 -6.25 6.91
CA VAL A 11 19.85 -7.20 6.19
C VAL A 11 18.88 -6.44 5.29
N PHE A 12 19.10 -6.69 4.00
CA PHE A 12 18.30 -6.63 2.77
C PHE A 12 16.99 -5.82 2.72
N LEU A 13 17.01 -4.77 1.88
CA LEU A 13 15.83 -4.11 1.31
C LEU A 13 15.57 -4.70 -0.09
N ALA A 14 14.47 -5.42 -0.25
CA ALA A 14 13.84 -5.64 -1.56
C ALA A 14 12.49 -4.92 -1.54
N GLY A 15 12.55 -3.59 -1.53
CA GLY A 15 11.37 -2.75 -1.73
C GLY A 15 11.18 -2.46 -3.21
N PHE A 16 9.94 -2.19 -3.60
CA PHE A 16 9.63 -1.56 -4.88
C PHE A 16 8.83 -0.31 -4.57
N CYS A 17 9.22 0.80 -5.20
CA CYS A 17 8.56 2.07 -5.02
C CYS A 17 8.18 2.62 -6.39
N PHE A 18 6.99 3.21 -6.51
CA PHE A 18 6.46 3.69 -7.79
C PHE A 18 5.98 5.12 -7.67
N SER A 19 5.79 5.87 -8.75
CA SER A 19 5.85 7.33 -8.60
C SER A 19 4.78 8.06 -9.36
N ASN A 20 4.65 9.36 -9.10
CA ASN A 20 3.87 10.24 -9.95
C ASN A 20 4.54 10.56 -11.28
N ASP A 21 3.74 10.85 -12.31
CA ASP A 21 4.22 11.46 -13.55
C ASP A 21 5.06 12.71 -13.25
N THR A 22 6.28 12.73 -13.74
CA THR A 22 7.32 13.73 -13.40
C THR A 22 7.78 14.46 -14.65
N LEU A 23 8.04 15.75 -14.53
CA LEU A 23 8.69 16.54 -15.58
C LEU A 23 10.15 16.07 -15.77
N ILE A 24 10.51 15.64 -16.96
CA ILE A 24 11.88 15.27 -17.31
C ILE A 24 12.60 16.53 -17.81
N GLN A 25 13.65 16.97 -17.11
CA GLN A 25 14.53 18.05 -17.57
C GLN A 25 16.00 17.65 -17.38
N LYS A 26 16.76 17.58 -18.47
CA LYS A 26 18.19 17.22 -18.44
C LYS A 26 19.04 18.41 -17.99
N SER A 27 19.92 18.18 -17.01
CA SER A 27 20.93 19.17 -16.62
C SER A 27 22.12 19.14 -17.58
N VAL A 28 22.65 20.31 -17.95
CA VAL A 28 23.91 20.41 -18.71
C VAL A 28 25.05 20.24 -17.71
N GLY A 29 25.58 19.02 -17.53
CA GLY A 29 26.84 18.83 -16.80
C GLY A 29 26.98 17.64 -15.83
N GLY A 30 26.10 16.64 -15.86
CA GLY A 30 26.37 15.37 -15.18
C GLY A 30 25.99 15.37 -13.70
N ASN A 31 24.68 15.20 -13.48
CA ASN A 31 24.01 14.39 -12.46
C ASN A 31 22.56 14.82 -12.61
N GLU A 32 21.77 13.96 -13.23
CA GLU A 32 20.35 14.20 -13.45
C GLU A 32 19.68 14.28 -12.08
N TYR A 33 18.93 15.35 -11.88
CA TYR A 33 18.02 15.46 -10.76
C TYR A 33 16.63 15.59 -11.36
N ILE A 34 15.61 15.13 -10.64
CA ILE A 34 14.24 15.57 -10.87
C ILE A 34 14.19 17.08 -10.58
N ILE A 35 14.40 17.92 -11.60
CA ILE A 35 14.34 19.40 -11.48
C ILE A 35 13.82 20.02 -12.77
N GLY A 36 12.71 19.49 -13.28
CA GLY A 36 11.78 20.38 -13.95
C GLY A 36 11.05 21.22 -12.91
N LYS A 37 10.88 22.52 -13.10
CA LYS A 37 9.81 23.26 -12.43
C LYS A 37 8.81 23.71 -13.48
N ALA A 38 7.60 23.18 -13.43
CA ALA A 38 6.52 23.61 -14.29
C ALA A 38 5.80 24.78 -13.63
N GLU A 39 6.12 26.00 -14.04
CA GLU A 39 5.40 27.17 -13.55
C GLU A 39 3.95 27.16 -14.04
N ASN A 40 3.00 27.45 -13.15
CA ASN A 40 1.57 27.54 -13.42
C ASN A 40 0.88 26.23 -13.81
N ILE A 41 1.54 25.08 -13.69
CA ILE A 41 0.92 23.76 -13.91
C ILE A 41 0.84 23.02 -12.58
N PHE A 42 -0.38 22.61 -12.24
CA PHE A 42 -0.76 22.00 -10.96
C PHE A 42 -1.38 20.64 -11.20
N ILE A 43 -1.24 19.73 -10.24
CA ILE A 43 -2.13 18.58 -10.12
C ILE A 43 -3.33 19.05 -9.29
N GLU A 44 -4.45 19.33 -9.96
CA GLU A 44 -5.70 19.75 -9.31
C GLU A 44 -6.30 18.58 -8.51
N SER A 45 -6.27 17.38 -9.09
CA SER A 45 -6.65 16.16 -8.40
C SER A 45 -5.82 14.97 -8.86
N GLU A 46 -5.46 14.12 -7.91
CA GLU A 46 -4.90 12.79 -8.12
C GLU A 46 -5.79 11.77 -7.41
N VAL A 47 -6.20 10.72 -8.13
CA VAL A 47 -6.90 9.56 -7.56
C VAL A 47 -6.02 8.34 -7.77
N LEU A 48 -5.33 7.92 -6.71
CA LEU A 48 -4.47 6.74 -6.68
C LEU A 48 -5.27 5.55 -6.15
N THR A 49 -5.56 4.59 -7.02
CA THR A 49 -6.21 3.33 -6.66
C THR A 49 -5.18 2.20 -6.67
N ILE A 50 -5.17 1.41 -5.58
CA ILE A 50 -4.26 0.27 -5.39
C ILE A 50 -5.11 -0.96 -5.10
N ASP A 51 -5.19 -1.86 -6.06
CA ASP A 51 -5.93 -3.11 -6.02
C ASP A 51 -5.03 -4.28 -5.60
N LEU A 52 -5.27 -4.84 -4.42
CA LEU A 52 -4.41 -5.84 -3.76
C LEU A 52 -4.91 -7.27 -4.06
N TYR A 53 -4.07 -8.08 -4.70
CA TYR A 53 -4.30 -9.49 -5.05
C TYR A 53 -3.28 -10.40 -4.36
N ASP A 54 -3.49 -11.72 -4.35
CA ASP A 54 -2.70 -12.69 -3.55
C ASP A 54 -1.16 -12.52 -3.62
N ASP A 55 -0.62 -12.22 -4.80
CA ASP A 55 0.82 -12.19 -5.09
C ASP A 55 1.29 -10.91 -5.79
N TYR A 56 0.39 -10.01 -6.16
CA TYR A 56 0.70 -8.74 -6.81
C TYR A 56 -0.34 -7.67 -6.46
N TYR A 57 -0.07 -6.43 -6.84
CA TYR A 57 -1.08 -5.38 -6.83
C TYR A 57 -1.10 -4.62 -8.14
N HIS A 58 -2.30 -4.14 -8.49
CA HIS A 58 -2.52 -3.27 -9.62
C HIS A 58 -2.64 -1.83 -9.12
N VAL A 59 -2.02 -0.91 -9.83
CA VAL A 59 -2.12 0.53 -9.55
C VAL A 59 -2.76 1.20 -10.74
N SER A 60 -3.75 2.04 -10.45
CA SER A 60 -4.42 2.92 -11.41
C SER A 60 -4.42 4.34 -10.85
N VAL A 61 -3.92 5.30 -11.60
CA VAL A 61 -3.78 6.70 -11.19
C VAL A 61 -4.44 7.61 -12.21
N ASP A 62 -5.43 8.37 -11.76
CA ASP A 62 -6.07 9.42 -12.54
C ASP A 62 -5.59 10.79 -12.07
N TYR A 63 -4.95 11.53 -12.97
CA TYR A 63 -4.53 12.90 -12.78
C TYR A 63 -5.43 13.86 -13.54
N VAL A 64 -5.78 14.96 -12.89
CA VAL A 64 -6.31 16.17 -13.53
C VAL A 64 -5.28 17.27 -13.34
N PHE A 65 -4.52 17.55 -14.39
CA PHE A 65 -3.62 18.69 -14.41
C PHE A 65 -4.39 19.95 -14.80
N ARG A 66 -4.04 21.09 -14.19
CA ARG A 66 -4.54 22.42 -14.54
C ARG A 66 -3.37 23.32 -14.94
N ASN A 67 -3.45 23.94 -16.11
CA ASN A 67 -2.48 24.93 -16.56
C ASN A 67 -3.08 26.34 -16.49
N ASP A 68 -2.60 27.15 -15.55
CA ASP A 68 -2.97 28.55 -15.39
C ASP A 68 -2.09 29.49 -16.22
N GLY A 69 -1.07 28.99 -16.90
CA GLY A 69 -0.14 29.78 -17.70
C GLY A 69 -0.52 29.81 -19.18
N GLU A 70 0.51 30.04 -19.99
CA GLU A 70 0.49 29.84 -21.43
C GLU A 70 0.58 28.36 -21.79
N GLN A 71 0.30 28.01 -23.05
CA GLN A 71 0.42 26.63 -23.50
C GLN A 71 1.86 26.13 -23.33
N ALA A 72 2.00 24.93 -22.78
CA ALA A 72 3.28 24.24 -22.63
C ALA A 72 3.24 22.87 -23.30
N VAL A 73 4.36 22.47 -23.90
CA VAL A 73 4.56 21.11 -24.42
C VAL A 73 5.77 20.55 -23.68
N LEU A 74 5.55 19.52 -22.86
CA LEU A 74 6.54 19.01 -21.91
C LEU A 74 6.81 17.53 -22.12
N GLU A 75 8.04 17.10 -21.87
CA GLU A 75 8.37 15.68 -21.69
C GLU A 75 8.07 15.27 -20.25
N VAL A 76 7.15 14.34 -20.10
CA VAL A 76 6.70 13.80 -18.80
C VAL A 76 7.09 12.33 -18.75
N GLY A 77 7.60 11.87 -17.61
CA GLY A 77 7.98 10.49 -17.39
C GLY A 77 7.37 9.93 -16.12
N PHE A 78 6.81 8.74 -16.21
CA PHE A 78 6.49 7.95 -15.03
C PHE A 78 7.78 7.25 -14.55
N PRO A 79 8.30 7.54 -13.35
CA PRO A 79 9.55 6.96 -12.86
C PRO A 79 9.35 5.54 -12.33
N GLU A 80 10.27 4.65 -12.69
CA GLU A 80 10.45 3.34 -12.06
C GLU A 80 11.67 3.38 -11.13
N ILE A 81 11.44 3.00 -9.87
CA ILE A 81 12.46 3.05 -8.82
C ILE A 81 12.96 1.64 -8.55
N GLU A 82 14.27 1.52 -8.41
CA GLU A 82 14.94 0.31 -8.00
C GLU A 82 15.80 0.58 -6.75
N TYR A 83 15.83 -0.38 -5.83
CA TYR A 83 16.83 -0.42 -4.79
C TYR A 83 18.10 -1.03 -5.37
N ALA A 84 19.21 -0.29 -5.32
CA ALA A 84 20.49 -0.74 -5.82
C ALA A 84 20.84 -2.10 -5.20
N LYS A 85 21.05 -3.09 -6.06
CA LYS A 85 21.59 -4.40 -5.68
C LYS A 85 22.94 -4.18 -4.99
N ASN A 86 23.02 -4.46 -3.69
CA ASN A 86 24.25 -5.04 -3.17
C ASN A 86 24.29 -6.48 -3.71
N SER A 87 25.45 -6.90 -4.21
CA SER A 87 25.69 -8.00 -5.16
C SER A 87 25.11 -9.40 -4.87
N ASP A 88 24.41 -9.60 -3.75
CA ASP A 88 23.99 -10.92 -3.26
C ASP A 88 22.47 -11.05 -3.00
N ALA A 89 21.67 -10.02 -3.27
CA ALA A 89 20.21 -10.09 -3.12
C ALA A 89 19.58 -10.86 -4.30
N VAL A 90 19.21 -12.12 -4.07
CA VAL A 90 18.43 -12.93 -5.02
C VAL A 90 17.05 -12.30 -5.19
N THR A 91 16.85 -11.60 -6.30
CA THR A 91 15.52 -11.16 -6.72
C THR A 91 14.76 -12.39 -7.20
N PRO A 92 13.53 -12.66 -6.73
CA PRO A 92 12.72 -13.74 -7.29
C PRO A 92 12.57 -13.49 -8.79
N VAL A 93 13.03 -14.43 -9.61
CA VAL A 93 12.85 -14.37 -11.06
C VAL A 93 11.37 -14.66 -11.33
N ILE A 94 10.60 -13.62 -11.66
CA ILE A 94 9.20 -13.77 -12.10
C ILE A 94 9.10 -13.35 -13.57
N SER A 95 8.81 -14.34 -14.44
CA SER A 95 8.38 -14.20 -15.84
C SER A 95 9.41 -13.61 -16.84
N ASN A 96 9.15 -13.78 -18.15
CA ASN A 96 10.05 -13.50 -19.28
C ASN A 96 10.39 -12.00 -19.51
N LEU A 97 10.48 -11.19 -18.45
CA LEU A 97 10.83 -9.78 -18.51
C LEU A 97 12.33 -9.59 -18.28
N PRO A 98 12.93 -8.50 -18.81
CA PRO A 98 14.29 -8.13 -18.44
C PRO A 98 14.42 -7.99 -16.93
N GLU A 99 15.56 -8.40 -16.37
CA GLU A 99 15.80 -8.44 -14.91
C GLU A 99 15.55 -7.09 -14.20
N TRP A 100 15.67 -5.99 -14.93
CA TRP A 100 15.46 -4.61 -14.47
C TRP A 100 13.98 -4.20 -14.41
N GLN A 101 13.10 -4.80 -15.21
CA GLN A 101 11.71 -4.34 -15.34
C GLN A 101 10.87 -4.87 -14.17
N LYS A 102 10.37 -3.95 -13.33
CA LYS A 102 9.61 -4.26 -12.11
C LYS A 102 8.13 -3.93 -12.25
N ILE A 103 7.77 -2.94 -13.07
CA ILE A 103 6.37 -2.73 -13.47
C ILE A 103 6.00 -3.54 -14.71
N ARG A 104 4.82 -4.13 -14.66
CA ARG A 104 4.23 -4.89 -15.77
C ARG A 104 2.99 -4.19 -16.28
N ASN A 105 2.62 -4.49 -17.53
CA ASN A 105 1.39 -4.00 -18.14
C ASN A 105 1.22 -2.47 -18.05
N PHE A 106 2.33 -1.72 -18.09
CA PHE A 106 2.29 -0.26 -18.03
C PHE A 106 1.49 0.31 -19.20
N MET A 107 0.44 1.04 -18.88
CA MET A 107 -0.39 1.76 -19.83
C MET A 107 -0.57 3.19 -19.38
N THR A 108 -0.70 4.10 -20.34
CA THR A 108 -1.00 5.50 -20.06
C THR A 108 -1.86 6.10 -21.15
N SER A 109 -2.70 7.07 -20.78
CA SER A 109 -3.45 7.89 -21.73
C SER A 109 -3.40 9.36 -21.34
N VAL A 110 -3.47 10.23 -22.35
CA VAL A 110 -3.58 11.67 -22.21
C VAL A 110 -4.86 12.10 -22.91
N ASN A 111 -5.81 12.66 -22.15
CA ASN A 111 -7.15 13.00 -22.63
C ASN A 111 -7.84 11.82 -23.36
N GLY A 112 -7.64 10.60 -22.86
CA GLY A 112 -8.22 9.37 -23.43
C GLY A 112 -7.49 8.81 -24.65
N LEU A 113 -6.40 9.43 -25.09
CA LEU A 113 -5.57 8.94 -26.20
C LEU A 113 -4.29 8.30 -25.66
N SER A 114 -3.93 7.12 -26.17
CA SER A 114 -2.68 6.45 -25.80
C SER A 114 -1.49 7.09 -26.55
N PRO A 115 -0.59 7.83 -25.86
CA PRO A 115 0.58 8.41 -26.51
C PRO A 115 1.61 7.32 -26.83
N LYS A 116 2.58 7.67 -27.68
CA LYS A 116 3.80 6.86 -27.79
C LYS A 116 4.59 6.99 -26.47
N VAL A 117 4.94 5.84 -25.90
CA VAL A 117 5.79 5.76 -24.70
C VAL A 117 7.19 5.30 -25.12
N GLU A 118 8.21 5.99 -24.63
CA GLU A 118 9.62 5.63 -24.78
C GLU A 118 10.21 5.36 -23.40
N ILE A 119 10.95 4.26 -23.25
CA ILE A 119 11.68 3.99 -22.01
C ILE A 119 13.03 4.70 -22.11
N GLU A 120 13.30 5.58 -21.15
CA GLU A 120 14.56 6.32 -21.05
C GLU A 120 15.30 5.91 -19.77
N ASP A 121 16.56 5.50 -19.92
CA ASP A 121 17.43 5.17 -18.79
C ASP A 121 17.75 6.41 -17.96
N ALA A 122 17.77 6.21 -16.65
CA ALA A 122 18.11 7.18 -15.62
C ALA A 122 19.00 6.51 -14.55
N ASP A 123 19.66 7.31 -13.72
CA ASP A 123 20.39 6.81 -12.54
C ASP A 123 20.35 7.86 -11.41
N ILE A 124 19.14 8.29 -11.05
CA ILE A 124 18.91 9.42 -10.14
C ILE A 124 18.70 8.91 -8.72
N ALA A 125 19.60 9.25 -7.80
CA ALA A 125 19.41 8.93 -6.38
C ALA A 125 18.30 9.76 -5.74
N ILE A 126 17.36 9.12 -5.05
CA ILE A 126 16.22 9.80 -4.38
C ILE A 126 16.70 10.61 -3.17
N LYS A 127 17.75 10.14 -2.50
CA LYS A 127 18.45 10.87 -1.42
C LYS A 127 19.96 10.72 -1.55
N PRO A 128 20.74 11.68 -1.04
CA PRO A 128 22.18 11.50 -0.88
C PRO A 128 22.49 10.21 -0.12
N ASN A 129 23.36 9.37 -0.65
CA ASN A 129 23.75 8.08 -0.09
C ASN A 129 22.61 7.06 0.08
N SER A 130 21.45 7.24 -0.58
CA SER A 130 20.44 6.19 -0.64
C SER A 130 20.78 5.14 -1.71
N TYR A 131 20.42 3.90 -1.42
CA TYR A 131 20.42 2.81 -2.39
C TYR A 131 19.25 2.94 -3.37
N GLU A 132 18.24 3.75 -3.07
CA GLU A 132 17.06 3.94 -3.92
C GLU A 132 17.36 4.90 -5.06
N LYS A 133 17.12 4.42 -6.27
CA LYS A 133 17.36 5.19 -7.48
C LYS A 133 16.20 5.07 -8.45
N ILE A 134 15.89 6.16 -9.13
CA ILE A 134 15.09 6.10 -10.35
C ILE A 134 15.99 5.58 -11.46
N ARG A 135 15.58 4.47 -12.06
CA ARG A 135 16.33 3.76 -13.09
C ARG A 135 15.84 4.02 -14.49
N HIS A 136 14.54 4.18 -14.64
CA HIS A 136 13.93 4.37 -15.94
C HIS A 136 12.76 5.35 -15.81
N PHE A 137 12.49 6.06 -16.90
CA PHE A 137 11.26 6.79 -17.10
C PHE A 137 10.47 6.18 -18.25
N TYR A 138 9.18 5.96 -18.04
CA TYR A 138 8.22 5.72 -19.11
C TYR A 138 7.78 7.10 -19.65
N LYS A 139 8.55 7.59 -20.62
CA LYS A 139 8.47 8.96 -21.13
C LYS A 139 7.41 9.11 -22.21
N LYS A 140 6.69 10.23 -22.16
CA LYS A 140 5.74 10.69 -23.17
C LYS A 140 5.78 12.22 -23.30
N THR A 141 5.37 12.74 -24.45
CA THR A 141 5.18 14.19 -24.63
C THR A 141 3.73 14.55 -24.34
N VAL A 142 3.51 15.58 -23.53
CA VAL A 142 2.19 16.06 -23.14
C VAL A 142 2.04 17.53 -23.51
N THR A 143 0.91 17.88 -24.13
CA THR A 143 0.51 19.28 -24.33
C THR A 143 -0.42 19.69 -23.19
N PHE A 144 -0.07 20.76 -22.50
CA PHE A 144 -0.89 21.43 -21.48
C PHE A 144 -1.41 22.74 -22.07
N PRO A 145 -2.65 22.79 -22.59
CA PRO A 145 -3.18 24.00 -23.22
C PRO A 145 -3.35 25.13 -22.20
N ALA A 146 -3.21 26.38 -22.66
CA ALA A 146 -3.37 27.55 -21.80
C ALA A 146 -4.77 27.57 -21.17
N LYS A 147 -4.83 27.84 -19.85
CA LYS A 147 -6.08 27.99 -19.08
C LYS A 147 -7.03 26.79 -19.17
N GLN A 148 -6.48 25.59 -19.34
CA GLN A 148 -7.25 24.34 -19.52
C GLN A 148 -6.76 23.22 -18.62
N LYS A 149 -7.55 22.14 -18.59
CA LYS A 149 -7.22 20.91 -17.88
C LYS A 149 -6.72 19.84 -18.84
N THR A 150 -5.78 19.04 -18.38
CA THR A 150 -5.28 17.85 -19.08
C THR A 150 -5.47 16.65 -18.17
N ASN A 151 -6.22 15.66 -18.64
CA ASN A 151 -6.41 14.41 -17.92
C ASN A 151 -5.30 13.44 -18.31
N ILE A 152 -4.64 12.83 -17.35
CA ILE A 152 -3.68 11.77 -17.59
C ILE A 152 -4.08 10.57 -16.76
N HIS A 153 -4.07 9.40 -17.37
CA HIS A 153 -4.28 8.13 -16.69
C HIS A 153 -3.01 7.29 -16.81
N VAL A 154 -2.65 6.59 -15.75
CA VAL A 154 -1.56 5.62 -15.72
C VAL A 154 -2.04 4.38 -14.98
N GLU A 155 -1.76 3.20 -15.54
CA GLU A 155 -2.01 1.93 -14.85
C GLU A 155 -0.85 0.96 -15.08
N TYR A 156 -0.59 0.10 -14.09
CA TYR A 156 0.44 -0.95 -14.15
C TYR A 156 0.24 -1.97 -13.03
N ASP A 157 0.89 -3.12 -13.16
CA ASP A 157 0.98 -4.13 -12.11
C ASP A 157 2.37 -4.16 -11.49
N SER A 158 2.44 -4.43 -10.19
CA SER A 158 3.68 -4.63 -9.45
C SER A 158 3.58 -5.79 -8.48
N ASP A 159 4.72 -6.43 -8.22
CA ASP A 159 4.85 -7.33 -7.07
C ASP A 159 4.95 -6.53 -5.77
N TYR A 160 4.58 -7.19 -4.67
CA TYR A 160 4.85 -6.66 -3.33
C TYR A 160 6.34 -6.56 -3.06
N GLY A 161 6.74 -5.46 -2.41
CA GLY A 161 8.02 -5.45 -1.71
C GLY A 161 7.97 -6.43 -0.54
N LYS A 162 9.12 -6.99 -0.16
CA LYS A 162 9.18 -7.99 0.92
C LYS A 162 10.27 -7.64 1.92
N ASP A 163 9.90 -7.51 3.18
CA ASP A 163 10.83 -7.28 4.28
C ASP A 163 10.47 -8.14 5.50
N HIS A 164 11.45 -8.84 6.07
CA HIS A 164 11.29 -9.74 7.23
C HIS A 164 10.08 -10.72 7.16
N GLY A 165 9.63 -11.09 5.96
CA GLY A 165 8.47 -11.97 5.74
C GLY A 165 7.12 -11.26 5.62
N GLN A 166 7.09 -9.94 5.80
CA GLN A 166 5.93 -9.08 5.55
C GLN A 166 5.97 -8.52 4.12
N TYR A 167 4.79 -8.32 3.55
CA TYR A 167 4.64 -7.71 2.24
C TYR A 167 4.35 -6.23 2.42
N HIS A 168 4.88 -5.38 1.56
CA HIS A 168 4.62 -3.94 1.63
C HIS A 168 4.38 -3.36 0.24
N VAL A 169 3.68 -2.23 0.24
CA VAL A 169 3.40 -1.41 -0.94
C VAL A 169 3.99 -0.03 -0.69
N GLU A 170 4.69 0.49 -1.69
CA GLU A 170 5.21 1.86 -1.66
C GLU A 170 4.86 2.64 -2.92
N TYR A 171 4.62 3.94 -2.75
CA TYR A 171 4.43 4.87 -3.86
C TYR A 171 5.08 6.24 -3.56
N LEU A 172 6.17 6.58 -4.25
CA LEU A 172 6.88 7.86 -4.33
C LEU A 172 6.01 8.99 -4.94
N LEU A 173 5.14 9.55 -4.11
CA LEU A 173 4.44 10.80 -4.39
C LEU A 173 5.41 11.97 -4.64
N GLY A 174 6.58 11.92 -4.01
CA GLY A 174 7.61 12.96 -4.06
C GLY A 174 8.16 13.23 -5.46
N SER A 175 7.98 12.34 -6.43
CA SER A 175 8.36 12.62 -7.82
C SER A 175 7.52 13.75 -8.45
N ALA A 176 6.40 14.13 -7.83
CA ALA A 176 5.55 15.26 -8.22
C ALA A 176 6.07 16.64 -7.76
N VAL A 177 7.20 16.73 -7.04
CA VAL A 177 7.77 18.02 -6.58
C VAL A 177 8.11 19.00 -7.71
N CYS A 178 8.18 18.53 -8.96
CA CYS A 178 8.37 19.36 -10.15
C CYS A 178 7.13 20.21 -10.51
N TRP A 179 5.95 19.80 -10.05
CA TRP A 179 4.71 20.53 -10.24
C TRP A 179 4.53 21.56 -9.12
N GLU A 180 3.76 22.60 -9.38
CA GLU A 180 3.63 23.70 -8.42
C GLU A 180 3.00 23.23 -7.09
N LYS A 181 2.07 22.27 -7.14
CA LYS A 181 1.52 21.52 -5.99
C LYS A 181 0.57 20.41 -6.46
N ILE A 182 0.22 19.51 -5.53
CA ILE A 182 -0.97 18.65 -5.58
C ILE A 182 -2.04 19.28 -4.68
N GLU A 183 -3.17 19.69 -5.25
CA GLU A 183 -4.26 20.31 -4.48
C GLU A 183 -5.07 19.28 -3.70
N ASN A 184 -5.47 18.19 -4.37
CA ASN A 184 -6.26 17.11 -3.79
C ASN A 184 -5.66 15.76 -4.18
N LEU A 185 -5.38 14.91 -3.19
CA LEU A 185 -5.03 13.50 -3.42
C LEU A 185 -6.08 12.62 -2.76
N LYS A 186 -6.56 11.61 -3.47
CA LYS A 186 -7.35 10.52 -2.92
C LYS A 186 -6.62 9.21 -3.11
N VAL A 187 -6.34 8.51 -2.02
CA VAL A 187 -5.77 7.16 -2.04
C VAL A 187 -6.89 6.17 -1.75
N ILE A 188 -7.04 5.17 -2.60
CA ILE A 188 -8.04 4.10 -2.49
C ILE A 188 -7.30 2.77 -2.51
N ALA A 189 -7.17 2.11 -1.36
CA ALA A 189 -6.58 0.78 -1.28
C ALA A 189 -7.68 -0.28 -1.17
N VAL A 190 -7.74 -1.23 -2.10
CA VAL A 190 -8.82 -2.20 -2.28
C VAL A 190 -8.29 -3.61 -2.03
N LEU A 191 -8.92 -4.37 -1.14
CA LEU A 191 -8.61 -5.80 -0.93
C LEU A 191 -9.44 -6.66 -1.89
N ASN A 192 -8.83 -7.11 -2.99
CA ASN A 192 -9.45 -8.04 -3.94
C ASN A 192 -9.24 -9.52 -3.56
N SER A 193 -8.39 -9.80 -2.57
CA SER A 193 -8.19 -11.14 -2.01
C SER A 193 -8.64 -11.26 -0.55
N GLU A 194 -9.36 -12.33 -0.21
CA GLU A 194 -9.70 -12.66 1.19
C GLU A 194 -8.49 -13.14 2.01
N GLN A 195 -7.37 -13.46 1.37
CA GLN A 195 -6.14 -13.92 2.03
C GLN A 195 -5.25 -12.75 2.48
N ILE A 196 -5.47 -11.55 1.92
CA ILE A 196 -4.69 -10.35 2.20
C ILE A 196 -5.42 -9.42 3.16
N PHE A 197 -4.64 -8.83 4.05
CA PHE A 197 -5.09 -7.89 5.07
C PHE A 197 -4.11 -6.74 5.21
N PHE A 198 -4.62 -5.58 5.63
CA PHE A 198 -3.76 -4.49 6.09
C PHE A 198 -3.22 -4.83 7.47
N ASP A 199 -1.90 -4.80 7.62
CA ASP A 199 -1.25 -4.76 8.94
C ASP A 199 -1.13 -3.31 9.42
N THR A 200 -0.81 -2.40 8.49
CA THR A 200 -0.83 -0.96 8.72
C THR A 200 -1.75 -0.25 7.74
N VAL A 201 -2.33 0.87 8.19
CA VAL A 201 -3.13 1.74 7.32
C VAL A 201 -2.20 2.46 6.33
N PRO A 202 -2.58 2.59 5.05
CA PRO A 202 -1.85 3.44 4.09
C PRO A 202 -1.58 4.83 4.67
N ALA A 203 -0.31 5.23 4.67
CA ALA A 203 0.12 6.49 5.27
C ALA A 203 1.16 7.17 4.40
N ILE A 204 1.13 8.51 4.40
CA ILE A 204 2.10 9.34 3.70
C ILE A 204 2.98 10.01 4.75
N SER A 205 4.30 9.87 4.62
CA SER A 205 5.25 10.47 5.57
C SER A 205 5.01 11.98 5.73
N ASP A 206 4.95 12.46 6.98
CA ASP A 206 4.76 13.86 7.37
C ASP A 206 3.46 14.52 6.87
N ASN A 207 2.47 13.71 6.47
CA ASN A 207 1.18 14.14 5.96
C ASN A 207 0.04 13.39 6.64
N GLU A 208 -0.89 14.13 7.26
CA GLU A 208 -2.11 13.55 7.83
C GLU A 208 -3.27 13.65 6.82
N PRO A 209 -4.11 12.59 6.70
CA PRO A 209 -5.28 12.65 5.84
C PRO A 209 -6.32 13.61 6.42
N ALA A 210 -6.94 14.42 5.55
CA ALA A 210 -8.08 15.25 5.89
C ALA A 210 -9.36 14.43 6.12
N ASP A 211 -9.44 13.23 5.55
CA ASP A 211 -10.56 12.31 5.69
C ASP A 211 -10.08 10.85 5.60
N PHE A 212 -10.66 9.98 6.43
CA PHE A 212 -10.41 8.54 6.49
C PHE A 212 -11.74 7.80 6.47
N LYS A 213 -11.93 6.90 5.50
CA LYS A 213 -13.17 6.14 5.32
C LYS A 213 -12.90 4.69 5.02
N ILE A 214 -13.79 3.84 5.54
CA ILE A 214 -13.90 2.44 5.15
C ILE A 214 -15.13 2.29 4.28
N ASP A 215 -14.94 1.78 3.06
CA ASP A 215 -16.03 1.44 2.16
C ASP A 215 -16.10 -0.08 2.01
N THR A 216 -17.27 -0.61 2.38
CA THR A 216 -17.57 -2.05 2.37
C THR A 216 -18.81 -2.39 1.54
N GLU A 217 -19.29 -1.44 0.75
CA GLU A 217 -20.46 -1.67 -0.10
C GLU A 217 -20.16 -2.68 -1.21
N ASN A 218 -21.18 -3.43 -1.63
CA ASN A 218 -21.08 -4.44 -2.69
C ASN A 218 -19.98 -5.49 -2.45
N ASN A 219 -19.72 -5.87 -1.19
CA ASN A 219 -18.66 -6.78 -0.76
C ASN A 219 -17.23 -6.32 -1.08
N LEU A 220 -17.05 -5.04 -1.45
CA LEU A 220 -15.73 -4.46 -1.56
C LEU A 220 -15.15 -4.24 -0.15
N ARG A 221 -13.84 -4.10 -0.05
CA ARG A 221 -13.14 -3.85 1.21
C ARG A 221 -12.07 -2.81 0.94
N LYS A 222 -12.39 -1.54 1.19
CA LYS A 222 -11.57 -0.40 0.77
C LYS A 222 -11.24 0.51 1.93
N ILE A 223 -9.99 0.95 1.98
CA ILE A 223 -9.57 2.13 2.74
C ILE A 223 -9.51 3.30 1.77
N ILE A 224 -10.17 4.41 2.10
CA ILE A 224 -10.16 5.65 1.33
C ILE A 224 -9.59 6.75 2.21
N LEU A 225 -8.54 7.40 1.72
CA LEU A 225 -7.88 8.53 2.38
C LEU A 225 -7.94 9.73 1.44
N SER A 226 -8.31 10.89 1.98
CA SER A 226 -8.24 12.14 1.22
C SER A 226 -7.24 13.09 1.87
N TYR A 227 -6.38 13.69 1.05
CA TYR A 227 -5.38 14.65 1.46
C TYR A 227 -5.58 15.96 0.72
N THR A 228 -5.34 17.06 1.42
CA THR A 228 -5.32 18.41 0.87
C THR A 228 -4.06 19.10 1.33
N ASN A 229 -3.41 19.88 0.47
CA ASN A 229 -2.19 20.63 0.79
C ASN A 229 -1.03 19.73 1.26
N LEU A 230 -0.69 18.71 0.47
CA LEU A 230 0.41 17.80 0.77
C LEU A 230 1.74 18.56 0.91
N LYS A 231 2.50 18.24 1.96
CA LYS A 231 3.92 18.58 2.08
C LYS A 231 4.71 17.56 1.28
N LEU A 232 5.19 17.98 0.11
CA LEU A 232 5.97 17.14 -0.79
C LEU A 232 7.45 17.48 -0.68
N GLU A 233 8.24 16.45 -0.42
CA GLU A 233 9.67 16.38 -0.65
C GLU A 233 9.94 15.24 -1.63
N LEU A 234 11.13 15.21 -2.24
CA LEU A 234 11.44 14.22 -3.28
C LEU A 234 11.23 12.78 -2.80
N ASN A 235 11.41 12.51 -1.50
CA ASN A 235 11.23 11.20 -0.89
C ASN A 235 9.89 11.00 -0.18
N THR A 236 8.92 11.89 -0.36
CA THR A 236 7.58 11.68 0.20
C THR A 236 6.99 10.42 -0.43
N LYS A 237 6.60 9.46 0.41
CA LYS A 237 6.06 8.17 -0.03
C LYS A 237 4.76 7.88 0.69
N LEU A 238 3.82 7.27 -0.03
CA LEU A 238 2.80 6.41 0.54
C LEU A 238 3.45 5.07 0.86
N TYR A 239 3.17 4.53 2.05
CA TYR A 239 3.66 3.23 2.49
C TYR A 239 2.59 2.51 3.32
N PHE A 240 2.50 1.20 3.16
CA PHE A 240 1.81 0.32 4.09
C PHE A 240 2.26 -1.13 3.96
N ILE A 241 1.99 -1.87 5.02
CA ILE A 241 2.27 -3.29 5.17
C ILE A 241 0.97 -4.05 4.98
N VAL A 242 1.05 -5.12 4.19
CA VAL A 242 0.01 -6.12 4.05
C VAL A 242 0.53 -7.47 4.50
N GLU A 243 -0.38 -8.27 5.04
CA GLU A 243 -0.09 -9.63 5.46
C GLU A 243 -0.93 -10.62 4.67
N ASN A 244 -0.28 -11.71 4.28
CA ASN A 244 -0.94 -12.90 3.78
C ASN A 244 -1.17 -13.81 5.00
N GLU A 245 -2.44 -14.10 5.30
CA GLU A 245 -2.94 -14.65 6.56
C GLU A 245 -2.96 -13.63 7.72
N ASN A 246 -4.12 -13.08 8.09
CA ASN A 246 -4.24 -12.21 9.27
C ASN A 246 -4.03 -13.03 10.55
N LYS A 247 -2.77 -13.28 10.91
CA LYS A 247 -2.40 -14.04 12.10
C LYS A 247 -2.89 -13.34 13.37
N ALA A 248 -2.92 -12.01 13.35
CA ALA A 248 -3.35 -11.17 14.46
C ALA A 248 -4.84 -11.33 14.80
N ILE A 249 -5.72 -11.53 13.80
CA ILE A 249 -7.17 -11.66 14.01
C ILE A 249 -7.65 -13.11 14.00
N PHE A 250 -6.94 -14.02 13.31
CA PHE A 250 -7.37 -15.43 13.12
C PHE A 250 -6.58 -16.47 13.91
N GLY A 251 -5.92 -16.09 15.00
CA GLY A 251 -5.32 -17.03 15.96
C GLY A 251 -4.23 -17.93 15.36
N ASN A 252 -3.59 -17.47 14.28
CA ASN A 252 -2.65 -18.26 13.47
C ASN A 252 -1.17 -17.94 13.79
N SER A 253 -0.86 -17.69 15.05
CA SER A 253 0.47 -17.85 15.67
C SER A 253 0.35 -17.32 17.09
N TRP A 254 1.05 -17.93 18.04
CA TRP A 254 1.08 -17.63 19.48
C TRP A 254 1.14 -16.14 19.86
N ASP A 255 0.02 -15.44 19.73
CA ASP A 255 -0.22 -14.15 20.34
C ASP A 255 -1.69 -13.96 20.70
N TYR A 256 -1.85 -13.86 22.00
CA TYR A 256 -2.99 -13.45 22.81
C TYR A 256 -3.44 -11.98 22.53
N TYR A 257 -3.50 -11.51 21.28
CA TYR A 257 -3.67 -10.06 21.07
C TYR A 257 -4.99 -9.48 21.60
N PHE A 258 -6.09 -10.26 21.61
CA PHE A 258 -7.35 -9.80 22.22
C PHE A 258 -7.24 -9.57 23.73
N ASP A 259 -6.31 -10.24 24.41
CA ASP A 259 -6.01 -10.02 25.83
C ASP A 259 -5.22 -8.72 26.07
N TYR A 260 -4.43 -8.31 25.07
CA TYR A 260 -3.52 -7.18 25.18
C TYR A 260 -4.08 -5.85 24.65
N LYS A 261 -4.94 -5.85 23.63
CA LYS A 261 -5.45 -4.62 23.02
C LYS A 261 -6.88 -4.70 22.52
N VAL A 262 -7.53 -3.54 22.46
CA VAL A 262 -8.75 -3.32 21.69
C VAL A 262 -8.35 -2.93 20.28
N TYR A 263 -8.84 -3.65 19.28
CA TYR A 263 -8.56 -3.35 17.89
C TYR A 263 -9.38 -2.17 17.40
N PRO A 264 -8.81 -1.32 16.53
CA PRO A 264 -9.59 -0.25 15.93
C PRO A 264 -10.68 -0.84 15.03
N ARG A 265 -11.87 -0.23 15.08
CA ARG A 265 -13.09 -0.73 14.41
C ARG A 265 -12.89 -1.06 12.93
N TYR A 266 -12.09 -0.28 12.21
CA TYR A 266 -11.83 -0.48 10.78
C TYR A 266 -11.26 -1.86 10.46
N MET A 267 -10.48 -2.46 11.38
CA MET A 267 -9.90 -3.79 11.21
C MET A 267 -10.97 -4.85 11.09
N PHE A 268 -12.11 -4.68 11.77
CA PHE A 268 -13.26 -5.57 11.66
C PHE A 268 -14.17 -5.22 10.48
N GLU A 269 -14.32 -3.93 10.15
CA GLU A 269 -15.10 -3.50 8.98
C GLU A 269 -14.54 -4.07 7.67
N LEU A 270 -13.22 -4.19 7.57
CA LEU A 270 -12.52 -4.75 6.42
C LEU A 270 -12.56 -6.30 6.38
N LEU A 271 -13.21 -6.98 7.33
CA LEU A 271 -13.36 -8.43 7.27
C LEU A 271 -14.61 -8.85 6.49
N THR A 272 -14.54 -10.03 5.88
CA THR A 272 -15.72 -10.73 5.34
C THR A 272 -16.63 -11.24 6.46
N LYS A 273 -17.85 -11.64 6.12
CA LYS A 273 -18.81 -12.20 7.10
C LYS A 273 -18.26 -13.46 7.78
N GLU A 274 -17.62 -14.34 7.02
CA GLU A 274 -17.01 -15.56 7.58
C GLU A 274 -15.78 -15.24 8.42
N GLN A 275 -14.96 -14.27 8.00
CA GLN A 275 -13.84 -13.77 8.79
C GLN A 275 -14.31 -13.18 10.14
N LEU A 276 -15.35 -12.34 10.16
CA LEU A 276 -15.92 -11.84 11.42
C LEU A 276 -16.40 -12.97 12.33
N ARG A 277 -17.06 -13.97 11.76
CA ARG A 277 -17.49 -15.16 12.50
C ARG A 277 -16.29 -15.88 13.11
N LEU A 278 -15.21 -16.09 12.35
CA LEU A 278 -14.00 -16.73 12.86
C LEU A 278 -13.33 -15.90 13.97
N SER A 279 -13.23 -14.58 13.78
CA SER A 279 -12.66 -13.65 14.76
C SER A 279 -13.46 -13.60 16.07
N ARG A 280 -14.79 -13.60 16.00
CA ARG A 280 -15.63 -13.71 17.19
C ARG A 280 -15.36 -15.01 17.94
N ASN A 281 -15.36 -16.13 17.22
CA ASN A 281 -15.22 -17.45 17.82
C ASN A 281 -13.80 -17.76 18.28
N SER A 282 -12.76 -17.07 17.80
CA SER A 282 -11.40 -17.25 18.33
C SER A 282 -11.30 -16.83 19.79
N ILE A 283 -12.02 -15.79 20.22
CA ILE A 283 -12.07 -15.38 21.63
C ILE A 283 -12.66 -16.52 22.48
N TYR A 284 -13.77 -17.12 22.06
CA TYR A 284 -14.34 -18.29 22.73
C TYR A 284 -13.38 -19.50 22.72
N ALA A 285 -12.67 -19.73 21.61
CA ALA A 285 -11.73 -20.82 21.46
C ALA A 285 -10.52 -20.69 22.42
N PHE A 286 -9.99 -19.48 22.62
CA PHE A 286 -8.90 -19.24 23.57
C PHE A 286 -9.26 -19.65 25.00
N HIS A 287 -10.53 -19.51 25.38
CA HIS A 287 -11.05 -19.90 26.70
C HIS A 287 -11.64 -21.31 26.74
N GLY A 288 -11.36 -22.16 25.75
CA GLY A 288 -11.70 -23.59 25.79
C GLY A 288 -13.17 -23.91 25.45
N TYR A 289 -13.88 -23.00 24.78
CA TYR A 289 -15.27 -23.25 24.37
C TYR A 289 -15.38 -24.44 23.42
N LYS A 290 -16.19 -25.44 23.77
CA LYS A 290 -16.43 -26.61 22.91
C LYS A 290 -17.49 -26.30 21.86
N PHE A 291 -17.07 -26.17 20.59
CA PHE A 291 -17.99 -25.80 19.51
C PHE A 291 -18.90 -26.97 19.11
N LYS A 292 -20.21 -26.71 19.05
CA LYS A 292 -21.18 -27.66 18.44
C LYS A 292 -21.17 -27.61 16.91
N ASP A 293 -20.78 -26.46 16.36
CA ASP A 293 -20.62 -26.31 14.92
C ASP A 293 -19.35 -27.04 14.48
N LYS A 294 -19.53 -28.08 13.66
CA LYS A 294 -18.44 -28.95 13.22
C LYS A 294 -17.35 -28.19 12.47
N LYS A 295 -17.69 -27.15 11.69
CA LYS A 295 -16.67 -26.39 10.94
C LYS A 295 -15.80 -25.56 11.88
N LEU A 296 -16.40 -24.96 12.91
CA LEU A 296 -15.63 -24.21 13.92
C LEU A 296 -14.78 -25.16 14.76
N ASP A 297 -15.34 -26.29 15.18
CA ASP A 297 -14.62 -27.32 15.91
C ASP A 297 -13.42 -27.85 15.12
N GLU A 298 -13.64 -28.27 13.86
CA GLU A 298 -12.57 -28.72 12.95
C GLU A 298 -11.51 -27.63 12.71
N ARG A 299 -11.94 -26.38 12.53
CA ARG A 299 -11.05 -25.23 12.29
C ARG A 299 -10.16 -24.94 13.49
N PHE A 300 -10.69 -24.92 14.71
CA PHE A 300 -9.90 -24.60 15.90
C PHE A 300 -9.14 -25.81 16.47
N SER A 301 -9.62 -27.03 16.20
CA SER A 301 -8.97 -28.29 16.57
C SER A 301 -7.64 -28.54 15.87
N ILE A 302 -7.14 -27.66 15.02
CA ILE A 302 -5.76 -27.75 14.53
C ILE A 302 -4.76 -27.05 15.46
N PHE A 303 -5.23 -26.17 16.35
CA PHE A 303 -4.38 -25.36 17.23
C PHE A 303 -4.13 -26.04 18.58
N SER A 304 -2.88 -26.00 19.05
CA SER A 304 -2.52 -26.54 20.36
C SER A 304 -3.22 -25.81 21.51
N PHE A 305 -3.34 -24.48 21.44
CA PHE A 305 -4.01 -23.69 22.48
C PHE A 305 -5.47 -24.12 22.70
N TYR A 306 -6.15 -24.64 21.67
CA TYR A 306 -7.52 -25.12 21.76
C TYR A 306 -7.59 -26.55 22.31
N LYS A 307 -6.70 -27.44 21.84
CA LYS A 307 -6.64 -28.85 22.25
C LYS A 307 -6.26 -29.03 23.72
N ASP A 308 -5.30 -28.24 24.18
CA ASP A 308 -4.70 -28.40 25.51
C ASP A 308 -5.54 -27.69 26.60
N ASN A 309 -6.58 -26.95 26.21
CA ASN A 309 -7.47 -26.33 27.16
C ASN A 309 -8.40 -27.39 27.80
N THR A 310 -8.18 -27.62 29.09
CA THR A 310 -8.91 -28.61 29.90
C THR A 310 -9.92 -27.95 30.85
N GLU A 311 -10.00 -26.63 30.87
CA GLU A 311 -10.88 -25.88 31.76
C GLU A 311 -12.32 -25.87 31.23
N GLU A 312 -13.29 -25.81 32.14
CA GLU A 312 -14.68 -25.58 31.76
C GLU A 312 -14.87 -24.12 31.36
N PHE A 313 -15.23 -23.89 30.10
CA PHE A 313 -15.50 -22.56 29.57
C PHE A 313 -16.58 -21.81 30.38
N SER A 314 -16.33 -20.53 30.65
CA SER A 314 -17.30 -19.58 31.20
C SER A 314 -17.07 -18.19 30.62
N GLU A 315 -18.11 -17.48 30.14
CA GLU A 315 -17.96 -16.10 29.63
C GLU A 315 -17.44 -15.11 30.69
N ALA A 316 -17.49 -15.47 31.98
CA ALA A 316 -16.88 -14.70 33.04
C ALA A 316 -15.34 -14.67 32.96
N SER A 317 -14.71 -15.59 32.21
CA SER A 317 -13.26 -15.65 32.03
C SER A 317 -12.72 -14.57 31.09
N PHE A 318 -13.57 -13.95 30.26
CA PHE A 318 -13.13 -12.89 29.37
C PHE A 318 -12.64 -11.69 30.14
N ASN A 319 -11.55 -11.08 29.70
CA ASN A 319 -11.11 -9.79 30.21
C ASN A 319 -11.84 -8.63 29.53
N ASP A 320 -11.62 -7.41 30.01
CA ASP A 320 -12.32 -6.22 29.52
C ASP A 320 -12.06 -5.93 28.04
N LYS A 321 -10.84 -6.17 27.55
CA LYS A 321 -10.49 -5.95 26.13
C LYS A 321 -11.13 -6.99 25.22
N GLU A 322 -11.19 -8.25 25.65
CA GLU A 322 -11.90 -9.31 24.93
C GLU A 322 -13.39 -9.00 24.81
N ARG A 323 -14.02 -8.52 25.91
CA ARG A 323 -15.42 -8.08 25.90
C ARG A 323 -15.63 -6.92 24.93
N GLU A 324 -14.77 -5.91 24.96
CA GLU A 324 -14.89 -4.75 24.07
C GLU A 324 -14.73 -5.14 22.59
N ASN A 325 -13.73 -5.98 22.27
CA ASN A 325 -13.58 -6.51 20.92
C ASN A 325 -14.77 -7.37 20.48
N LEU A 326 -15.32 -8.22 21.36
CA LEU A 326 -16.53 -9.01 21.08
C LEU A 326 -17.72 -8.11 20.72
N GLU A 327 -17.93 -7.03 21.47
CA GLU A 327 -19.01 -6.09 21.19
C GLU A 327 -18.78 -5.32 19.88
N LEU A 328 -17.54 -4.91 19.59
CA LEU A 328 -17.18 -4.31 18.31
C LEU A 328 -17.47 -5.27 17.14
N ILE A 329 -17.01 -6.51 17.21
CA ILE A 329 -17.24 -7.53 16.17
C ILE A 329 -18.74 -7.73 15.94
N LYS A 330 -19.52 -7.95 17.01
CA LYS A 330 -20.99 -8.13 16.91
C LYS A 330 -21.68 -6.92 16.29
N SER A 331 -21.21 -5.70 16.60
CA SER A 331 -21.76 -4.47 16.02
C SER A 331 -21.56 -4.42 14.50
N VAL A 332 -20.35 -4.74 14.04
CA VAL A 332 -20.00 -4.78 12.61
C VAL A 332 -20.74 -5.91 11.89
N GLU A 333 -20.87 -7.08 12.51
CA GLU A 333 -21.66 -8.20 11.96
C GLU A 333 -23.12 -7.80 11.73
N LYS A 334 -23.74 -7.10 12.69
CA LYS A 334 -25.12 -6.63 12.59
C LYS A 334 -25.30 -5.64 11.44
N GLU A 335 -24.38 -4.71 11.27
CA GLU A 335 -24.41 -3.74 10.16
C GLU A 335 -24.28 -4.43 8.80
N LYS A 336 -23.35 -5.39 8.67
CA LYS A 336 -23.17 -6.17 7.44
C LYS A 336 -24.34 -7.12 7.12
N GLN A 337 -25.23 -7.41 8.07
CA GLN A 337 -26.46 -8.17 7.82
C GLN A 337 -27.60 -7.31 7.29
N GLN A 338 -27.54 -5.99 7.50
CA GLN A 338 -28.55 -5.01 7.06
C GLN A 338 -28.26 -4.44 5.66
N LYS A 339 -27.03 -4.61 5.18
CA LYS A 339 -26.59 -4.36 3.81
C LYS A 339 -26.67 -5.66 3.01
#